data_AF-A0A936L1M2-F1
#
_entry.id   AF-A0A936L1M2-F1
#
_cell.length_a   1.000
_cell.length_b   1.000
_cell.length_c   1.000
_cell.angle_alpha   90.00
_cell.angle_beta   90.00
_cell.angle_gamma   90.00
#
_symmetry.space_group_name_H-M   'P 1'
#
loop_
_entity.id
_entity.type
_entity.pdbx_description
1 polymer ?
#
loop_
_entity_poly.entity_id
_entity_poly.type
_entity_poly.pdbx_seq_one_letter_code
_entity_poly.pdbx_strand_id
1 'polypeptide(L)'
;MMSNYFAHFVLLVGFTLMACSGDDTRMPKQRMFPHVAYPVKKDTSFTHGECPFTFTFPSYLVYRQDSFFFGEKPVNDCWFDLNSQALGASLHCSYYPVNGRADLDRHIEDAFTITGKHNIKANARKETLISGQKGVNGIFFEVDGPVASPVQFFLTDSTHHFFRASLYFNATVNPDSTAPVLQFIRQDIEKIISTFEWKK
;
A
#
# COMPACT_ATOMS: atom_id res chain seq x y z
N MET A 1 -11.41 -62.61 48.73
CA MET A 1 -10.43 -61.59 48.32
C MET A 1 -10.72 -60.95 46.96
N MET A 2 -11.20 -61.67 45.92
CA MET A 2 -11.45 -61.10 44.58
C MET A 2 -12.62 -60.08 44.47
N SER A 3 -13.60 -60.13 45.36
CA SER A 3 -14.79 -59.24 45.31
C SER A 3 -14.47 -57.76 45.62
N ASN A 4 -13.51 -57.49 46.53
CA ASN A 4 -13.12 -56.12 46.86
C ASN A 4 -12.33 -55.44 45.72
N TYR A 5 -11.50 -56.20 44.98
CA TYR A 5 -10.78 -55.65 43.82
C TYR A 5 -11.70 -55.27 42.66
N PHE A 6 -12.79 -56.02 42.46
CA PHE A 6 -13.80 -55.68 41.46
C PHE A 6 -14.56 -54.39 41.83
N ALA A 7 -14.92 -54.23 43.10
CA ALA A 7 -15.53 -52.99 43.59
C ALA A 7 -14.58 -51.78 43.47
N HIS A 8 -13.29 -51.95 43.77
CA HIS A 8 -12.28 -50.90 43.59
C HIS A 8 -12.03 -50.57 42.12
N PHE A 9 -12.06 -51.57 41.22
CA PHE A 9 -11.94 -51.34 39.78
C PHE A 9 -13.14 -50.56 39.21
N VAL A 10 -14.36 -50.91 39.62
CA VAL A 10 -15.58 -50.18 39.22
C VAL A 10 -15.58 -48.74 39.76
N LEU A 11 -15.09 -48.53 40.98
CA LEU A 11 -14.97 -47.19 41.57
C LEU A 11 -13.91 -46.32 40.86
N LEU A 12 -12.78 -46.92 40.46
CA LEU A 12 -11.73 -46.25 39.71
C LEU A 12 -12.20 -45.85 38.30
N VAL A 13 -12.93 -46.73 37.61
CA VAL A 13 -13.53 -46.44 36.29
C VAL A 13 -14.61 -45.36 36.40
N GLY A 14 -15.43 -45.39 37.45
CA GLY A 14 -16.42 -44.34 37.72
C GLY A 14 -15.79 -42.95 37.89
N PHE A 15 -14.63 -42.86 38.53
CA PHE A 15 -13.91 -41.59 38.73
C PHE A 15 -13.36 -41.01 37.42
N THR A 16 -12.97 -41.87 36.46
CA THR A 16 -12.48 -41.41 35.15
C THR A 16 -13.57 -40.84 34.25
N LEU A 17 -14.85 -41.20 34.48
CA LEU A 17 -15.98 -40.70 33.68
C LEU A 17 -16.50 -39.32 34.11
N MET A 18 -16.13 -38.85 35.32
CA MET A 18 -16.47 -37.49 35.79
C MET A 18 -15.46 -36.42 35.38
N ALA A 19 -14.32 -36.79 34.77
CA ALA A 19 -13.28 -35.86 34.34
C ALA A 19 -13.61 -35.14 33.01
N CYS A 20 -14.68 -35.51 32.32
CA CYS A 20 -15.19 -34.77 31.16
C CYS A 20 -16.14 -33.64 31.59
N SER A 21 -15.67 -32.72 32.44
CA SER A 21 -16.25 -31.38 32.48
C SER A 21 -15.73 -30.66 31.23
N GLY A 22 -16.62 -30.48 30.25
CA GLY A 22 -16.29 -29.84 28.98
C GLY A 22 -15.58 -28.52 29.20
N ASP A 23 -14.28 -28.51 28.89
CA ASP A 23 -13.54 -27.28 28.72
C ASP A 23 -14.13 -26.62 27.48
N ASP A 24 -15.05 -25.69 27.67
CA ASP A 24 -15.37 -24.68 26.66
C ASP A 24 -14.05 -23.95 26.44
N THR A 25 -13.20 -24.49 25.55
CA THR A 25 -12.04 -23.80 25.03
C THR A 25 -12.62 -22.58 24.33
N ARG A 26 -12.72 -21.47 25.09
CA ARG A 26 -13.11 -20.17 24.56
C ARG A 26 -12.03 -19.78 23.60
N MET A 27 -12.15 -20.24 22.36
CA MET A 27 -11.29 -19.80 21.29
C MET A 27 -11.44 -18.28 21.28
N PRO A 28 -10.34 -17.53 21.45
CA PRO A 28 -10.42 -16.08 21.42
C PRO A 28 -11.08 -15.71 20.10
N LYS A 29 -12.11 -14.84 20.16
CA LYS A 29 -12.83 -14.38 18.97
C LYS A 29 -11.80 -13.97 17.91
N GLN A 30 -12.04 -14.38 16.67
CA GLN A 30 -11.19 -14.00 15.54
C GLN A 30 -10.92 -12.50 15.60
N ARG A 31 -9.65 -12.12 15.56
CA ARG A 31 -9.26 -10.70 15.61
C ARG A 31 -9.89 -10.02 14.41
N MET A 32 -10.76 -9.05 14.67
CA MET A 32 -11.41 -8.25 13.65
C MET A 32 -10.54 -7.03 13.38
N PHE A 33 -10.32 -6.70 12.10
CA PHE A 33 -9.68 -5.44 11.74
C PHE A 33 -10.53 -4.26 12.24
N PRO A 34 -9.90 -3.10 12.50
CA PRO A 34 -10.65 -1.88 12.80
C PRO A 34 -11.70 -1.61 11.72
N HIS A 35 -12.89 -1.17 12.12
CA HIS A 35 -13.91 -0.75 11.18
C HIS A 35 -13.46 0.51 10.45
N VAL A 36 -13.27 0.43 9.13
CA VAL A 36 -12.88 1.56 8.27
C VAL A 36 -14.10 2.06 7.51
N ALA A 37 -14.37 3.36 7.60
CA ALA A 37 -15.38 4.01 6.76
C ALA A 37 -14.77 4.35 5.39
N TYR A 38 -15.08 3.52 4.39
CA TYR A 38 -14.57 3.73 3.04
C TYR A 38 -15.34 4.83 2.29
N PRO A 39 -14.65 5.75 1.60
CA PRO A 39 -15.29 6.78 0.80
C PRO A 39 -15.91 6.20 -0.47
N VAL A 40 -16.95 6.88 -0.98
CA VAL A 40 -17.56 6.52 -2.27
C VAL A 40 -16.61 6.89 -3.40
N LYS A 41 -16.33 5.93 -4.30
CA LYS A 41 -15.46 6.13 -5.46
C LYS A 41 -16.25 6.81 -6.58
N LYS A 42 -15.85 8.02 -6.96
CA LYS A 42 -16.28 8.68 -8.19
C LYS A 42 -15.05 9.02 -9.01
N ASP A 43 -15.03 8.57 -10.26
CA ASP A 43 -13.89 8.78 -11.13
C ASP A 43 -13.74 10.25 -11.51
N THR A 44 -12.51 10.74 -11.40
CA THR A 44 -12.11 12.09 -11.80
C THR A 44 -10.83 11.98 -12.62
N SER A 45 -10.78 12.69 -13.75
CA SER A 45 -9.57 12.73 -14.58
C SER A 45 -8.63 13.82 -14.11
N PHE A 46 -7.33 13.54 -14.14
CA PHE A 46 -6.30 14.52 -13.84
C PHE A 46 -6.17 15.54 -14.98
N THR A 47 -6.55 16.79 -14.71
CA THR A 47 -6.48 17.89 -15.67
C THR A 47 -5.80 19.14 -15.10
N HIS A 48 -4.91 18.97 -14.11
CA HIS A 48 -4.24 20.09 -13.46
C HIS A 48 -2.92 20.45 -14.16
N GLY A 49 -2.74 21.73 -14.46
CA GLY A 49 -1.54 22.29 -15.08
C GLY A 49 -1.28 21.78 -16.51
N GLU A 50 -0.16 22.24 -17.07
CA GLU A 50 0.37 21.79 -18.36
C GLU A 50 1.23 20.53 -18.21
N CYS A 51 0.81 19.60 -17.35
CA CYS A 51 1.55 18.37 -17.13
C CYS A 51 1.44 17.42 -18.33
N PRO A 52 2.55 16.77 -18.74
CA PRO A 52 2.62 15.94 -19.95
C PRO A 52 2.00 14.55 -19.76
N PHE A 53 1.05 14.41 -18.83
CA PHE A 53 0.36 13.16 -18.56
C PHE A 53 -1.07 13.39 -18.07
N THR A 54 -1.87 12.33 -18.11
CA THR A 54 -3.21 12.26 -17.55
C THR A 54 -3.48 10.85 -17.02
N PHE A 55 -4.39 10.74 -16.06
CA PHE A 55 -4.87 9.48 -15.50
C PHE A 55 -6.19 9.71 -14.78
N THR A 56 -6.89 8.63 -14.43
CA THR A 56 -8.12 8.68 -13.65
C THR A 56 -7.86 8.25 -12.21
N PHE A 57 -8.37 9.02 -11.26
CA PHE A 57 -8.28 8.74 -9.83
C PHE A 57 -9.62 9.01 -9.13
N PRO A 58 -9.89 8.39 -7.97
CA PRO A 58 -11.14 8.60 -7.26
C PRO A 58 -11.20 9.98 -6.58
N SER A 59 -12.36 10.61 -6.60
CA SER A 59 -12.61 11.99 -6.14
C SER A 59 -12.34 12.24 -4.65
N TYR A 60 -12.24 11.19 -3.83
CA TYR A 60 -11.90 11.33 -2.41
C TYR A 60 -10.41 11.63 -2.19
N LEU A 61 -9.57 11.40 -3.21
CA LEU A 61 -8.18 11.82 -3.23
C LEU A 61 -8.14 13.28 -3.67
N VAL A 62 -7.94 14.17 -2.72
CA VAL A 62 -7.91 15.61 -2.96
C VAL A 62 -6.53 16.01 -3.47
N TYR A 63 -6.50 16.63 -4.65
CA TYR A 63 -5.29 17.25 -5.20
C TYR A 63 -4.78 18.35 -4.27
N ARG A 64 -3.50 18.25 -3.89
CA ARG A 64 -2.77 19.25 -3.12
C ARG A 64 -1.45 19.51 -3.82
N GLN A 65 -1.15 20.78 -4.04
CA GLN A 65 0.15 21.20 -4.53
C GLN A 65 0.65 22.29 -3.59
N ASP A 66 1.80 22.05 -2.98
CA ASP A 66 2.42 23.05 -2.14
C ASP A 66 2.81 24.24 -3.00
N SER A 67 2.13 25.36 -2.77
CA SER A 67 2.33 26.59 -3.52
C SER A 67 3.60 27.33 -3.07
N PHE A 68 4.18 26.93 -1.94
CA PHE A 68 5.32 27.55 -1.29
C PHE A 68 6.19 26.49 -0.60
N PHE A 69 7.34 26.16 -1.19
CA PHE A 69 8.41 25.46 -0.48
C PHE A 69 9.39 26.54 0.00
N PHE A 70 9.40 26.86 1.29
CA PHE A 70 10.20 27.97 1.86
C PHE A 70 10.02 29.34 1.17
N GLY A 71 8.84 29.65 0.66
CA GLY A 71 8.56 30.92 -0.02
C GLY A 71 8.97 30.98 -1.50
N GLU A 72 9.42 29.86 -2.08
CA GLU A 72 9.70 29.72 -3.50
C GLU A 72 8.71 28.75 -4.16
N LYS A 73 8.49 28.94 -5.48
CA LYS A 73 7.66 28.03 -6.29
C LYS A 73 8.30 26.63 -6.28
N PRO A 74 7.49 25.56 -6.25
CA PRO A 74 8.02 24.20 -6.42
C PRO A 74 8.86 24.11 -7.70
N VAL A 75 9.94 23.33 -7.65
CA VAL A 75 10.93 23.15 -8.74
C VAL A 75 10.27 22.66 -10.04
N ASN A 76 9.09 22.04 -9.95
CA ASN A 76 8.31 21.59 -11.09
C ASN A 76 6.80 21.71 -10.81
N ASP A 77 6.04 22.29 -11.75
CA ASP A 77 4.59 22.50 -11.66
C ASP A 77 3.78 21.18 -11.64
N CYS A 78 4.42 20.03 -11.88
CA CYS A 78 3.80 18.71 -11.90
C CYS A 78 4.18 17.83 -10.70
N TRP A 79 4.72 18.43 -9.64
CA TRP A 79 4.84 17.78 -8.33
C TRP A 79 3.63 18.13 -7.48
N PHE A 80 2.94 17.10 -7.01
CA PHE A 80 1.69 17.24 -6.28
C PHE A 80 1.42 16.00 -5.45
N ASP A 81 0.48 16.13 -4.53
CA ASP A 81 -0.01 15.06 -3.68
C ASP A 81 -1.48 14.80 -3.95
N LEU A 82 -1.86 13.54 -3.87
CA LEU A 82 -3.26 13.10 -3.81
C LEU A 82 -3.54 12.61 -2.38
N ASN A 83 -4.22 13.44 -1.60
CA ASN A 83 -4.44 13.18 -0.17
C ASN A 83 -5.85 12.66 0.11
N SER A 84 -5.94 11.61 0.93
CA SER A 84 -7.17 11.18 1.57
C SER A 84 -7.08 11.39 3.08
N GLN A 85 -7.78 12.42 3.57
CA GLN A 85 -7.92 12.62 5.01
C GLN A 85 -8.71 11.48 5.66
N ALA A 86 -9.73 10.95 4.97
CA ALA A 86 -10.57 9.86 5.47
C ALA A 86 -9.78 8.56 5.72
N LEU A 87 -8.77 8.29 4.88
CA LEU A 87 -7.94 7.09 4.97
C LEU A 87 -6.57 7.36 5.62
N GLY A 88 -6.28 8.61 6.00
CA GLY A 88 -4.99 9.01 6.57
C GLY A 88 -3.82 8.69 5.66
N ALA A 89 -3.99 8.84 4.34
CA ALA A 89 -3.03 8.43 3.33
C ALA A 89 -2.79 9.52 2.29
N SER A 90 -1.56 9.61 1.81
CA SER A 90 -1.12 10.58 0.80
C SER A 90 -0.33 9.86 -0.28
N LEU A 91 -0.69 10.03 -1.55
CA LEU A 91 0.12 9.60 -2.67
C LEU A 91 0.93 10.80 -3.16
N HIS A 92 2.22 10.78 -2.90
CA HIS A 92 3.15 11.82 -3.35
C HIS A 92 3.57 11.52 -4.79
N CYS A 93 3.37 12.48 -5.69
CA CYS A 93 3.64 12.34 -7.11
C CYS A 93 4.72 13.35 -7.54
N SER A 94 5.70 12.88 -8.31
CA SER A 94 6.77 13.70 -8.83
C SER A 94 7.03 13.37 -10.30
N TYR A 95 7.32 14.41 -11.08
CA TYR A 95 7.59 14.30 -12.51
C TYR A 95 8.95 14.89 -12.84
N TYR A 96 9.69 14.22 -13.71
CA TYR A 96 11.00 14.63 -14.19
C TYR A 96 11.05 14.51 -15.72
N PRO A 97 11.47 15.56 -16.44
CA PRO A 97 11.84 15.43 -17.84
C PRO A 97 13.15 14.64 -17.95
N VAL A 98 13.21 13.72 -18.91
CA VAL A 98 14.38 12.85 -19.16
C VAL A 98 15.18 13.41 -20.32
N ASN A 99 16.46 13.70 -20.08
CA ASN A 99 17.38 14.22 -21.09
C ASN A 99 18.42 13.16 -21.49
N GLY A 100 17.93 12.08 -22.11
CA GLY A 100 18.76 10.99 -22.61
C GLY A 100 18.97 9.86 -21.61
N ARG A 101 19.75 8.84 -22.04
CA ARG A 101 19.80 7.55 -21.35
C ARG A 101 20.41 7.61 -19.94
N ALA A 102 21.50 8.35 -19.78
CA ALA A 102 22.16 8.48 -18.47
C ALA A 102 21.24 9.13 -17.42
N ASP A 103 20.41 10.08 -17.85
CA ASP A 103 19.45 10.74 -16.97
C ASP A 103 18.31 9.80 -16.56
N LEU A 104 17.81 9.00 -17.50
CA LEU A 104 16.84 7.94 -17.22
C LEU A 104 17.40 6.91 -16.23
N ASP A 105 18.61 6.42 -16.47
CA ASP A 105 19.24 5.41 -15.62
C ASP A 105 19.45 5.95 -14.20
N ARG A 106 19.83 7.22 -14.05
CA ARG A 106 19.91 7.91 -12.76
C ARG A 106 18.56 7.97 -12.06
N HIS A 107 17.48 8.34 -12.76
CA HIS A 107 16.14 8.38 -12.18
C HIS A 107 15.64 7.01 -11.73
N ILE A 108 15.96 5.96 -12.50
CA ILE A 108 15.66 4.58 -12.13
C ILE A 108 16.45 4.21 -10.86
N GLU A 109 17.76 4.45 -10.84
CA GLU A 109 18.62 4.17 -9.69
C GLU A 109 18.15 4.91 -8.43
N ASP A 110 17.77 6.19 -8.55
CA ASP A 110 17.22 7.00 -7.46
C ASP A 110 15.92 6.37 -6.92
N ALA A 111 15.03 5.89 -7.81
CA ALA A 111 13.79 5.23 -7.40
C ALA A 111 14.07 3.93 -6.62
N PHE A 112 15.00 3.10 -7.09
CA PHE A 112 15.43 1.89 -6.40
C PHE A 112 16.11 2.19 -5.06
N THR A 113 16.97 3.21 -5.03
CA THR A 113 17.71 3.63 -3.84
C THR A 113 16.78 4.15 -2.76
N ILE A 114 15.81 5.01 -3.10
CA ILE A 114 14.88 5.56 -2.13
C ILE A 114 13.95 4.46 -1.61
N THR A 115 13.43 3.60 -2.51
CA THR A 115 12.69 2.39 -2.08
C THR A 115 13.57 1.51 -1.18
N GLY A 116 14.89 1.46 -1.42
CA GLY A 116 15.87 0.75 -0.58
C GLY A 116 16.02 1.33 0.82
N LYS A 117 16.14 2.65 0.94
CA LYS A 117 16.30 3.34 2.22
C LYS A 117 15.08 3.18 3.13
N HIS A 118 13.88 3.11 2.57
CA HIS A 118 12.66 2.86 3.36
C HIS A 118 12.47 1.38 3.77
N ASN A 119 13.31 0.46 3.27
CA ASN A 119 13.22 -0.98 3.53
C ASN A 119 14.02 -1.47 4.74
N ILE A 120 14.68 -0.59 5.50
CA ILE A 120 15.50 -1.00 6.66
C ILE A 120 14.67 -1.75 7.72
N LYS A 121 13.34 -1.56 7.74
CA LYS A 121 12.38 -2.27 8.60
C LYS A 121 11.42 -3.22 7.84
N ALA A 122 11.63 -3.42 6.55
CA ALA A 122 10.76 -4.25 5.71
C ALA A 122 11.15 -5.74 5.83
N ASN A 123 10.14 -6.60 5.78
CA ASN A 123 10.34 -8.06 5.78
C ASN A 123 10.65 -8.58 4.37
N ALA A 124 10.03 -7.98 3.34
CA ALA A 124 10.20 -8.36 1.95
C ALA A 124 9.90 -7.18 1.02
N ARG A 125 10.43 -7.25 -0.21
CA ARG A 125 10.06 -6.38 -1.31
C ARG A 125 9.68 -7.24 -2.50
N LYS A 126 8.58 -6.91 -3.17
CA LYS A 126 8.19 -7.47 -4.45
C LYS A 126 8.22 -6.38 -5.51
N GLU A 127 8.77 -6.73 -6.66
CA GLU A 127 8.93 -5.83 -7.80
C GLU A 127 8.14 -6.43 -8.97
N THR A 128 7.22 -5.65 -9.53
CA THR A 128 6.39 -6.08 -10.66
C THR A 128 6.61 -5.15 -11.83
N LEU A 129 6.93 -5.70 -13.00
CA LEU A 129 7.08 -4.91 -14.21
C LEU A 129 5.71 -4.35 -14.63
N ILE A 130 5.67 -3.05 -14.88
CA ILE A 130 4.54 -2.38 -15.49
C ILE A 130 4.84 -2.28 -16.98
N SER A 131 4.05 -2.98 -17.79
CA SER A 131 4.04 -2.84 -19.24
C SER A 131 2.64 -2.41 -19.66
N GLY A 132 2.41 -1.11 -19.62
CA GLY A 132 1.13 -0.49 -19.98
C GLY A 132 0.93 -0.42 -21.49
N GLN A 133 -0.31 -0.16 -21.88
CA GLN A 133 -0.60 0.27 -23.24
C GLN A 133 -0.01 1.68 -23.48
N LYS A 134 0.14 2.08 -24.74
CA LYS A 134 0.56 3.46 -25.12
C LYS A 134 1.99 3.86 -24.69
N GLY A 135 2.89 2.90 -24.52
CA GLY A 135 4.32 3.16 -24.29
C GLY A 135 4.67 3.50 -22.83
N VAL A 136 3.76 3.26 -21.89
CA VAL A 136 4.00 3.45 -20.46
C VAL A 136 4.70 2.20 -19.90
N ASN A 137 5.96 2.34 -19.50
CA ASN A 137 6.76 1.28 -18.89
C ASN A 137 7.12 1.67 -17.47
N GLY A 138 7.38 0.72 -16.58
CA GLY A 138 7.70 1.06 -15.20
C GLY A 138 7.90 -0.13 -14.29
N ILE A 139 8.08 0.16 -13.01
CA ILE A 139 8.16 -0.86 -11.96
C ILE A 139 7.24 -0.46 -10.81
N PHE A 140 6.47 -1.44 -10.34
CA PHE A 140 5.64 -1.36 -9.14
C PHE A 140 6.37 -2.07 -8.00
N PHE A 141 6.62 -1.35 -6.92
CA PHE A 141 7.26 -1.82 -5.70
C PHE A 141 6.22 -2.01 -4.60
N GLU A 142 6.17 -3.22 -4.07
CA GLU A 142 5.42 -3.58 -2.85
C GLU A 142 6.44 -3.85 -1.75
N VAL A 143 6.28 -3.20 -0.60
CA VAL A 143 7.15 -3.33 0.55
C VAL A 143 6.34 -3.84 1.73
N ASP A 144 6.66 -5.04 2.19
CA ASP A 144 5.98 -5.69 3.31
C ASP A 144 6.62 -5.29 4.65
N GLY A 145 5.79 -5.08 5.66
CA GLY A 145 6.22 -4.78 7.03
C GLY A 145 5.74 -3.42 7.54
N PRO A 146 6.21 -3.00 8.73
CA PRO A 146 5.81 -1.74 9.37
C PRO A 146 6.53 -0.54 8.74
N VAL A 147 6.30 -0.31 7.45
CA VAL A 147 6.90 0.78 6.67
C VAL A 147 5.88 1.88 6.39
N ALA A 148 6.33 3.13 6.44
CA ALA A 148 5.47 4.29 6.15
C ALA A 148 5.01 4.34 4.68
N SER A 149 5.80 3.76 3.77
CA SER A 149 5.53 3.74 2.34
C SER A 149 5.53 2.32 1.76
N PRO A 150 4.40 1.60 1.85
CA PRO A 150 4.31 0.20 1.44
C PRO A 150 4.14 0.01 -0.08
N VAL A 151 3.77 1.06 -0.81
CA VAL A 151 3.61 1.03 -2.27
C VAL A 151 4.34 2.20 -2.90
N GLN A 152 5.20 1.91 -3.86
CA GLN A 152 5.87 2.90 -4.70
C GLN A 152 5.88 2.43 -6.14
N PHE A 153 5.91 3.35 -7.10
CA PHE A 153 6.10 2.98 -8.49
C PHE A 153 6.70 4.14 -9.28
N PHE A 154 7.28 3.81 -10.43
CA PHE A 154 7.58 4.81 -11.44
C PHE A 154 7.08 4.35 -12.80
N LEU A 155 6.81 5.32 -13.67
CA LEU A 155 6.35 5.17 -15.04
C LEU A 155 7.23 6.04 -15.95
N THR A 156 7.56 5.54 -17.14
CA THR A 156 8.38 6.25 -18.13
C THR A 156 7.98 5.85 -19.54
N ASP A 157 8.17 6.76 -20.49
CA ASP A 157 8.14 6.47 -21.94
C ASP A 157 9.49 5.94 -22.45
N SER A 158 10.50 5.82 -21.58
CA SER A 158 11.91 5.49 -21.85
C SER A 158 12.72 6.57 -22.59
N THR A 159 12.13 7.71 -22.92
CA THR A 159 12.76 8.74 -23.76
C THR A 159 12.76 10.13 -23.17
N HIS A 160 11.62 10.61 -22.68
CA HIS A 160 11.41 12.02 -22.32
C HIS A 160 10.71 12.22 -20.97
N HIS A 161 10.03 11.21 -20.46
CA HIS A 161 9.15 11.35 -19.31
C HIS A 161 9.49 10.33 -18.23
N PHE A 162 9.58 10.80 -16.99
CA PHE A 162 9.69 9.96 -15.81
C PHE A 162 8.74 10.47 -14.73
N PHE A 163 7.72 9.68 -14.42
CA PHE A 163 6.77 9.92 -13.35
C PHE A 163 7.03 8.94 -12.22
N ARG A 164 6.99 9.41 -10.99
CA ARG A 164 7.16 8.59 -9.80
C ARG A 164 6.06 8.90 -8.81
N ALA A 165 5.57 7.88 -8.13
CA ALA A 165 4.69 8.06 -7.00
C ALA A 165 4.96 7.10 -5.85
N SER A 166 4.68 7.57 -4.63
CA SER A 166 4.86 6.80 -3.41
C SER A 166 3.70 7.05 -2.45
N LEU A 167 3.05 5.98 -2.01
CA LEU A 167 1.98 6.03 -1.03
C LEU A 167 2.58 6.15 0.36
N TYR A 168 2.12 7.09 1.17
CA TYR A 168 2.48 7.27 2.57
C TYR A 168 1.24 7.23 3.45
N PHE A 169 1.37 6.61 4.62
CA PHE A 169 0.38 6.72 5.69
C PHE A 169 0.82 7.76 6.73
N ASN A 170 -0.11 8.60 7.17
CA ASN A 170 0.15 9.70 8.11
C ASN A 170 0.40 9.21 9.54
N ALA A 171 -0.04 8.00 9.89
CA ALA A 171 0.09 7.43 11.23
C ALA A 171 1.19 6.36 11.28
N THR A 172 1.69 6.07 12.48
CA THR A 172 2.60 4.94 12.72
C THR A 172 1.98 3.66 12.17
N VAL A 173 2.63 3.07 11.17
CA VAL A 173 2.09 1.93 10.44
C VAL A 173 2.13 0.68 11.32
N ASN A 174 0.95 0.26 11.79
CA ASN A 174 0.72 -1.11 12.25
C ASN A 174 0.18 -1.92 11.05
N PRO A 175 0.96 -2.86 10.49
CA PRO A 175 0.59 -3.62 9.29
C PRO A 175 -0.81 -4.21 9.36
N ASP A 176 -1.20 -4.75 10.52
CA ASP A 176 -2.51 -5.35 10.71
C ASP A 176 -3.64 -4.31 10.60
N SER A 177 -3.44 -3.10 11.13
CA SER A 177 -4.50 -2.07 11.09
C SER A 177 -4.57 -1.37 9.74
N THR A 178 -3.45 -1.24 9.03
CA THR A 178 -3.39 -0.53 7.75
C THR A 178 -3.67 -1.43 6.55
N ALA A 179 -3.60 -2.75 6.69
CA ALA A 179 -3.79 -3.69 5.58
C ALA A 179 -5.11 -3.50 4.80
N PRO A 180 -6.30 -3.32 5.44
CA PRO A 180 -7.54 -3.11 4.71
C PRO A 180 -7.54 -1.80 3.90
N VAL A 181 -6.98 -0.74 4.49
CA VAL A 181 -6.84 0.57 3.82
C VAL A 181 -5.87 0.49 2.66
N LEU A 182 -4.72 -0.17 2.87
CA LEU A 182 -3.73 -0.40 1.83
C LEU A 182 -4.33 -1.17 0.66
N GLN A 183 -5.05 -2.27 0.92
CA GLN A 183 -5.70 -3.06 -0.11
C GLN A 183 -6.72 -2.24 -0.91
N PHE A 184 -7.48 -1.39 -0.22
CA PHE A 184 -8.46 -0.50 -0.84
C PHE A 184 -7.79 0.51 -1.78
N ILE A 185 -6.79 1.25 -1.29
CA ILE A 185 -6.07 2.27 -2.06
C ILE A 185 -5.25 1.64 -3.19
N ARG A 186 -4.70 0.44 -2.98
CA ARG A 186 -3.91 -0.29 -3.99
C ARG A 186 -4.72 -0.49 -5.28
N GLN A 187 -6.00 -0.82 -5.18
CA GLN A 187 -6.88 -0.95 -6.35
C GLN A 187 -7.01 0.39 -7.11
N ASP A 188 -7.04 1.51 -6.39
CA ASP A 188 -7.10 2.83 -6.99
C ASP A 188 -5.76 3.23 -7.64
N ILE A 189 -4.63 2.82 -7.04
CA ILE A 189 -3.30 2.98 -7.66
C ILE A 189 -3.16 2.14 -8.92
N GLU A 190 -3.60 0.87 -8.91
CA GLU A 190 -3.63 0.02 -10.10
C GLU A 190 -4.46 0.66 -11.22
N LYS A 191 -5.60 1.28 -10.86
CA LYS A 191 -6.42 2.02 -11.81
C LYS A 191 -5.71 3.26 -12.36
N ILE A 192 -5.05 4.04 -11.51
CA ILE A 192 -4.23 5.19 -11.92
C ILE A 192 -3.20 4.73 -12.95
N ILE A 193 -2.45 3.66 -12.67
CA ILE A 193 -1.44 3.12 -13.57
C ILE A 193 -2.07 2.65 -14.89
N SER A 194 -3.20 1.93 -14.83
CA SER A 194 -3.86 1.38 -16.03
C SER A 194 -4.46 2.45 -16.95
N THR A 195 -4.83 3.60 -16.39
CA THR A 195 -5.42 4.74 -17.12
C THR A 195 -4.40 5.84 -17.41
N PHE A 196 -3.12 5.61 -17.05
CA PHE A 196 -2.07 6.57 -17.23
C PHE A 196 -1.69 6.71 -18.70
N GLU A 197 -1.61 7.94 -19.18
CA GLU A 197 -1.24 8.26 -20.55
C GLU A 197 -0.35 9.49 -20.61
N TRP A 198 0.71 9.43 -21.42
CA TRP A 198 1.51 10.60 -21.77
C TRP A 198 0.77 11.47 -22.80
N LYS A 199 0.76 12.78 -22.58
CA LYS A 199 0.24 13.75 -23.56
C LYS A 199 1.30 13.94 -24.65
N LYS A 200 0.84 14.04 -25.91
CA LYS A 200 1.70 14.32 -27.06
C LYS A 200 1.88 15.82 -27.26
#